data_AF-A0A950CGW1-F1
#
_entry.id   AF-A0A950CGW1-F1
#
_cell.length_a   1.000
_cell.length_b   1.000
_cell.length_c   1.000
_cell.angle_alpha   90.00
_cell.angle_beta   90.00
_cell.angle_gamma   90.00
#
_symmetry.space_group_name_H-M   'P 1'
#
loop_
_entity.id
_entity.type
_entity.pdbx_description
1 polymer ?
#
loop_
_entity_poly.entity_id
_entity_poly.type
_entity_poly.pdbx_seq_one_letter_code
_entity_poly.pdbx_strand_id
1 'polypeptide(L)'
;MGTETCPSCNNQGLFLAVVSGPNGSHETMRACDFCGGLGIVEVAAADRWRRGQALRQMRVHQRNLTQKGLAHILGISPQLLSDIERGRADMP
;
A
#
# COMPACT_ATOMS: atom_id res chain seq x y z
N MET A 1 10.88 0.39 20.53
CA MET A 1 10.78 -0.24 19.20
C MET A 1 9.95 -1.48 19.38
N GLY A 2 8.91 -1.65 18.57
CA GLY A 2 7.92 -2.70 18.78
C GLY A 2 7.21 -3.00 17.47
N THR A 3 6.76 -4.23 17.34
CA THR A 3 5.98 -4.70 16.20
C THR A 3 4.50 -4.73 16.53
N GLU A 4 3.67 -4.49 15.53
CA GLU A 4 2.24 -4.75 15.60
C GLU A 4 1.76 -5.53 14.39
N THR A 5 0.51 -6.01 14.47
CA THR A 5 -0.16 -6.68 13.35
C THR A 5 -0.14 -5.78 12.12
N CYS A 6 0.25 -6.34 10.98
CA CYS A 6 0.28 -5.63 9.72
C CYS A 6 -1.12 -5.06 9.40
N PRO A 7 -1.29 -3.73 9.32
CA PRO A 7 -2.60 -3.12 9.09
C PRO A 7 -3.12 -3.38 7.67
N SER A 8 -2.25 -3.76 6.74
CA SER A 8 -2.63 -4.08 5.36
C SER A 8 -3.20 -5.48 5.19
N CYS A 9 -2.74 -6.48 5.95
CA CYS A 9 -3.17 -7.87 5.79
C CYS A 9 -3.80 -8.50 7.04
N ASN A 10 -3.84 -7.78 8.16
CA ASN A 10 -4.40 -8.23 9.43
C ASN A 10 -3.90 -9.62 9.85
N ASN A 11 -2.57 -9.79 9.89
CA ASN A 11 -1.87 -11.04 10.22
C ASN A 11 -2.04 -12.22 9.23
N GLN A 12 -2.70 -12.03 8.08
CA GLN A 12 -2.84 -13.14 7.12
C GLN A 12 -1.53 -13.49 6.41
N GLY A 13 -0.71 -12.48 6.07
CA GLY A 13 0.59 -12.66 5.45
C GLY A 13 0.54 -13.09 3.97
N LEU A 14 -0.14 -14.20 3.66
CA LEU A 14 -0.26 -14.78 2.33
C LEU A 14 -1.72 -14.79 1.86
N PHE A 15 -1.93 -14.61 0.55
CA PHE A 15 -3.24 -14.64 -0.07
C PHE A 15 -3.23 -15.53 -1.31
N LEU A 16 -4.36 -16.21 -1.56
CA LEU A 16 -4.60 -16.84 -2.85
C LEU A 16 -4.83 -15.75 -3.90
N ALA A 17 -4.08 -15.79 -5.00
CA ALA A 17 -4.18 -14.87 -6.11
C ALA A 17 -4.29 -15.64 -7.43
N VAL A 18 -5.09 -15.11 -8.36
CA VAL A 18 -5.09 -15.56 -9.75
C VAL A 18 -4.12 -14.67 -10.52
N VAL A 19 -3.12 -15.29 -11.15
CA VAL A 19 -2.11 -14.61 -11.96
C VAL A 19 -2.30 -15.00 -13.42
N SER A 20 -2.48 -13.99 -14.27
CA SER A 20 -2.54 -14.15 -15.72
C SER A 20 -1.20 -13.80 -16.34
N GLY A 21 -0.73 -14.64 -17.25
CA GLY A 21 0.49 -14.40 -18.03
C GLY A 21 0.40 -15.02 -19.43
N PRO A 22 1.52 -15.05 -20.18
CA PRO A 22 1.57 -15.61 -21.53
C PRO A 22 1.10 -17.08 -21.61
N ASN A 23 1.20 -17.84 -20.52
CA ASN A 23 0.81 -19.24 -20.43
C ASN A 23 -0.58 -19.45 -19.81
N GLY A 24 -1.44 -18.42 -19.83
CA GLY A 24 -2.78 -18.47 -19.25
C GLY A 24 -2.84 -18.04 -17.78
N SER A 25 -3.98 -18.32 -17.15
CA SER A 25 -4.27 -17.94 -15.76
C SER A 25 -4.13 -19.14 -14.83
N HIS A 26 -3.47 -18.95 -13.69
CA HIS A 26 -3.34 -19.96 -12.66
C HIS A 26 -3.40 -19.34 -11.26
N GLU A 27 -3.77 -20.17 -10.29
CA GLU A 27 -3.77 -19.81 -8.88
C GLU A 27 -2.36 -19.89 -8.29
N THR A 28 -2.02 -18.97 -7.42
CA THR A 28 -0.74 -18.96 -6.69
C THR A 28 -0.89 -18.24 -5.35
N MET A 29 0.05 -18.50 -4.43
CA MET A 29 0.13 -17.76 -3.17
C MET A 29 0.97 -16.50 -3.38
N ARG A 30 0.44 -15.35 -2.96
CA ARG A 30 1.15 -14.07 -2.96
C ARG A 30 1.30 -13.54 -1.55
N ALA A 31 2.51 -13.07 -1.25
CA ALA A 31 2.78 -12.37 -0.01
C ALA A 31 2.12 -10.99 0.00
N CYS A 32 1.76 -10.52 1.18
CA CYS A 32 1.32 -9.15 1.39
C CYS A 32 2.42 -8.19 0.94
N ASP A 33 2.07 -7.36 -0.03
CA ASP A 33 2.90 -6.32 -0.66
C ASP A 33 3.47 -5.26 0.31
N PHE A 34 3.02 -5.24 1.56
CA PHE A 34 3.46 -4.30 2.60
C PHE A 34 4.39 -4.96 3.63
N CYS A 35 3.96 -6.07 4.26
CA CYS A 35 4.78 -6.77 5.26
C CYS A 35 5.67 -7.88 4.69
N GLY A 36 5.65 -8.10 3.37
CA GLY A 36 6.43 -9.17 2.73
C GLY A 36 5.99 -10.59 3.09
N GLY A 37 4.81 -10.76 3.68
CA GLY A 37 4.27 -12.06 4.10
C GLY A 37 4.38 -12.37 5.59
N LEU A 38 5.01 -11.50 6.37
CA LEU A 38 5.28 -11.76 7.80
C LEU A 38 4.04 -11.66 8.71
N GLY A 39 2.98 -10.96 8.29
CA GLY A 39 1.79 -10.72 9.11
C GLY A 39 1.96 -9.61 10.17
N ILE A 40 3.19 -9.19 10.45
CA ILE A 40 3.56 -8.13 11.40
C ILE A 40 4.47 -7.08 10.74
N VAL A 41 4.52 -5.88 11.30
CA VAL A 41 5.42 -4.79 10.91
C VAL A 41 5.85 -3.98 12.13
N GLU A 42 6.93 -3.21 12.01
CA GLU A 42 7.27 -2.19 13.02
C GLU A 42 6.13 -1.17 13.18
N VAL A 43 5.86 -0.74 14.41
CA VAL A 43 4.81 0.27 14.72
C VAL A 43 4.99 1.54 13.89
N ALA A 44 6.23 2.01 13.70
CA ALA A 44 6.51 3.18 12.86
C ALA A 44 6.09 2.97 11.39
N ALA A 45 6.24 1.76 10.85
CA ALA A 45 5.82 1.44 9.50
C ALA A 45 4.29 1.35 9.41
N ALA A 46 3.62 0.77 10.41
CA ALA A 46 2.17 0.73 10.49
C ALA A 46 1.57 2.15 10.59
N ASP A 47 2.16 3.04 11.37
CA ASP A 47 1.75 4.45 11.44
C ASP A 47 1.93 5.17 10.11
N ARG A 48 3.04 4.93 9.41
CA ARG A 48 3.25 5.47 8.06
C ARG A 48 2.20 4.97 7.08
N TRP A 49 1.84 3.69 7.14
CA TRP A 49 0.75 3.13 6.34
C TRP A 49 -0.60 3.80 6.64
N ARG A 50 -0.95 4.00 7.92
CA ARG A 50 -2.19 4.67 8.31
C ARG A 50 -2.25 6.11 7.77
N ARG A 51 -1.15 6.86 7.87
CA ARG A 51 -1.05 8.21 7.27
C ARG A 51 -1.24 8.17 5.75
N GLY A 52 -0.60 7.22 5.07
CA GLY A 52 -0.76 6.99 3.62
C GLY A 52 -2.20 6.67 3.22
N GLN A 53 -2.88 5.81 3.98
CA GLN A 53 -4.29 5.50 3.74
C GLN A 53 -5.20 6.70 4.00
N ALA A 54 -4.95 7.49 5.04
CA ALA A 54 -5.68 8.72 5.28
C ALA A 54 -5.52 9.71 4.12
N LEU A 55 -4.32 9.84 3.56
CA LEU A 55 -4.06 10.66 2.37
C LEU A 55 -4.84 10.14 1.16
N ARG A 56 -4.82 8.83 0.91
CA ARG A 56 -5.59 8.19 -0.17
C ARG A 56 -7.09 8.42 -0.01
N GLN A 57 -7.62 8.26 1.20
CA GLN A 57 -9.03 8.48 1.52
C GLN A 57 -9.44 9.92 1.24
N MET A 58 -8.63 10.90 1.69
CA MET A 58 -8.83 12.31 1.37
C MET A 58 -8.82 12.56 -0.14
N ARG A 59 -7.81 12.03 -0.85
CA ARG A 59 -7.67 12.19 -2.30
C ARG A 59 -8.90 11.66 -3.05
N VAL A 60 -9.31 10.42 -2.77
CA VAL A 60 -10.38 9.74 -3.51
C VAL A 60 -11.76 10.27 -3.11
N HIS A 61 -12.06 10.39 -1.82
CA HIS A 61 -13.43 10.61 -1.37
C HIS A 61 -13.74 12.06 -1.02
N GLN A 62 -12.76 12.88 -0.65
CA GLN A 62 -12.99 14.28 -0.28
C GLN A 62 -12.65 15.24 -1.43
N ARG A 63 -11.66 14.90 -2.24
CA ARG A 63 -11.20 15.74 -3.36
C ARG A 63 -11.55 15.20 -4.74
N ASN A 64 -12.00 13.94 -4.83
CA ASN A 64 -12.29 13.25 -6.09
C ASN A 64 -11.14 13.36 -7.11
N LEU A 65 -9.90 13.22 -6.63
CA LEU A 65 -8.70 13.34 -7.46
C LEU A 65 -8.16 11.97 -7.85
N THR A 66 -7.72 11.85 -9.10
CA THR A 66 -6.89 10.72 -9.52
C THR A 66 -5.51 10.81 -8.86
N GLN A 67 -4.79 9.69 -8.79
CA GLN A 67 -3.42 9.67 -8.29
C GLN A 67 -2.52 10.62 -9.09
N LYS A 68 -2.63 10.60 -10.43
CA LYS A 68 -1.91 11.52 -11.31
C LYS A 68 -2.26 12.99 -11.03
N GLY A 69 -3.54 13.28 -10.78
CA GLY A 69 -4.00 14.64 -10.47
C GLY A 69 -3.40 15.20 -9.18
N LEU A 70 -3.46 14.45 -8.07
CA LEU A 70 -2.84 14.91 -6.83
C LEU A 70 -1.32 14.97 -6.93
N ALA A 71 -0.68 13.98 -7.57
CA ALA A 71 0.77 13.98 -7.76
C ALA A 71 1.24 15.23 -8.52
N HIS A 72 0.49 15.62 -9.56
CA HIS A 72 0.76 16.87 -10.30
C HIS A 72 0.63 18.12 -9.42
N ILE A 73 -0.42 18.21 -8.60
CA ILE A 73 -0.62 19.32 -7.64
C ILE A 73 0.54 19.41 -6.64
N LEU A 74 1.02 18.27 -6.16
CA LEU A 74 2.11 18.18 -5.19
C LEU A 74 3.50 18.31 -5.82
N GLY A 75 3.61 18.35 -7.15
CA GLY A 75 4.90 18.39 -7.84
C GLY A 75 5.74 17.11 -7.68
N ILE A 76 5.10 15.96 -7.41
CA ILE A 76 5.77 14.66 -7.25
C ILE A 76 5.36 13.68 -8.34
N SER A 77 6.11 12.58 -8.48
CA SER A 77 5.74 11.52 -9.42
C SER A 77 4.50 10.74 -8.90
N PRO A 78 3.63 10.24 -9.81
CA PRO A 78 2.52 9.37 -9.40
C PRO A 78 2.99 8.11 -8.66
N GLN A 79 4.17 7.59 -9.03
CA GLN A 79 4.78 6.45 -8.35
C GLN A 79 5.14 6.80 -6.90
N LEU A 80 5.77 7.95 -6.65
CA LEU A 80 6.10 8.38 -5.29
C LEU A 80 4.83 8.57 -4.46
N LEU A 81 3.78 9.19 -5.01
CA LEU A 81 2.49 9.28 -4.32
C LEU A 81 1.90 7.90 -4.01
N SER A 82 2.02 6.94 -4.93
CA SER A 82 1.61 5.55 -4.72
C SER A 82 2.34 4.90 -3.54
N ASP A 83 3.66 5.11 -3.46
CA ASP A 83 4.49 4.57 -2.40
C ASP A 83 4.17 5.22 -1.06
N ILE A 84 3.90 6.53 -1.02
CA ILE A 84 3.43 7.23 0.17
C ILE A 84 2.06 6.69 0.64
N GLU A 85 1.08 6.59 -0.26
CA GLU A 85 -0.25 6.07 0.07
C GLU A 85 -0.22 4.63 0.59
N ARG A 86 0.75 3.84 0.13
CA ARG A 86 0.97 2.45 0.56
C ARG A 86 1.90 2.32 1.75
N GLY A 87 2.35 3.43 2.35
CA GLY A 87 3.24 3.44 3.51
C GLY A 87 4.66 2.95 3.24
N ARG A 88 5.10 2.94 1.97
CA ARG A 88 6.45 2.53 1.54
C ARG A 88 7.45 3.68 1.51
N ALA A 89 6.97 4.92 1.45
CA ALA A 89 7.76 6.13 1.49
C ALA A 89 7.09 7.17 2.41
N ASP A 90 7.88 8.13 2.90
CA ASP A 90 7.38 9.29 3.62
C ASP A 90 7.12 10.45 2.63
N MET A 91 6.26 11.39 3.05
CA MET A 91 6.12 12.66 2.30
C MET A 91 7.45 13.41 2.35
N PRO A 92 7.89 14.01 1.23
CA PRO A 92 9.05 14.89 1.21
C PRO A 92 8.83 16.17 2.02
#